data_AF-A0A353R6I1-F1
#
_entry.id   AF-A0A353R6I1-F1
#
_cell.length_a   1.000
_cell.length_b   1.000
_cell.length_c   1.000
_cell.angle_alpha   90.00
_cell.angle_beta   90.00
_cell.angle_gamma   90.00
#
_symmetry.space_group_name_H-M   'P 1'
#
loop_
_entity.id
_entity.type
_entity.pdbx_description
1 polymer ?
#
loop_
_entity_poly.entity_id
_entity_poly.type
_entity_poly.pdbx_seq_one_letter_code
_entity_poly.pdbx_strand_id
1 'polypeptide(L)'
;KRRATSLDPDQRPLPEPGPPLYLEGLGREKVYIEQVRKILDRGGQCLIVCPDRFSCESVHQCMHAKFGEQAICFHSKRTVKEQSKAQKELYAGNPCVVTGIHLALLLPFTRPALVVVEREEHP
;
A
#
# COMPACT_ATOMS: atom_id res chain seq x y z
N LYS A 1 29.46 -18.68 -14.82
CA LYS A 1 29.37 -19.16 -13.41
C LYS A 1 29.85 -18.08 -12.45
N ARG A 2 28.95 -17.22 -11.96
CA ARG A 2 29.06 -16.49 -10.68
C ARG A 2 27.63 -16.39 -10.15
N ARG A 3 27.32 -17.18 -9.12
CA ARG A 3 26.03 -17.14 -8.43
C ARG A 3 26.17 -15.98 -7.43
N ALA A 4 25.38 -14.92 -7.59
CA ALA A 4 25.36 -13.84 -6.61
C ALA A 4 24.72 -14.39 -5.34
N THR A 5 25.55 -14.56 -4.32
CA THR A 5 25.08 -14.80 -2.95
C THR A 5 24.60 -13.44 -2.43
N SER A 6 23.30 -13.16 -2.50
CA SER A 6 22.73 -12.05 -1.72
C SER A 6 22.22 -12.62 -0.41
N LEU A 7 22.96 -12.33 0.67
CA LEU A 7 22.47 -12.46 2.03
C LEU A 7 21.19 -11.64 2.18
N ASP A 8 20.15 -12.30 2.70
CA ASP A 8 18.86 -11.72 3.04
C ASP A 8 19.04 -10.85 4.32
N PRO A 9 18.99 -9.51 4.24
CA PRO A 9 19.39 -8.67 5.38
C PRO A 9 18.35 -8.57 6.50
N ASP A 10 17.14 -9.15 6.34
CA ASP A 10 16.07 -8.95 7.31
C ASP A 10 15.13 -10.15 7.42
N GLN A 11 15.65 -11.28 7.89
CA GLN A 11 14.83 -12.43 8.34
C GLN A 11 14.17 -12.18 9.71
N ARG A 12 13.64 -10.98 9.95
CA ARG A 12 12.73 -10.80 11.09
C ARG A 12 11.41 -11.48 10.73
N PRO A 13 10.88 -12.37 11.60
CA PRO A 13 9.56 -12.93 11.38
C PRO A 13 8.56 -11.78 11.22
N LEU A 14 7.66 -11.90 10.24
CA LEU A 14 6.54 -10.96 10.12
C LEU A 14 5.83 -10.91 11.47
N PRO A 15 5.46 -9.72 11.97
CA PRO A 15 4.71 -9.62 13.22
C PRO A 15 3.42 -10.44 13.10
N GLU A 16 3.04 -11.13 14.18
CA GLU A 16 1.75 -11.84 14.25
C GLU A 16 0.62 -10.85 13.88
N PRO A 17 -0.14 -11.11 12.79
CA PRO A 17 -1.20 -10.21 12.39
C PRO A 17 -2.28 -10.22 13.47
N GLY A 18 -2.66 -9.03 13.94
CA GLY A 18 -3.84 -8.88 14.78
C GLY A 18 -5.12 -9.30 14.03
N PRO A 19 -6.24 -9.50 14.74
CA PRO A 19 -7.51 -9.81 14.10
C PRO A 19 -7.88 -8.71 13.09
N PRO A 20 -8.44 -9.08 11.92
CA PRO A 20 -8.89 -8.09 10.94
C PRO A 20 -10.00 -7.22 11.54
N LEU A 21 -9.93 -5.91 11.30
CA LEU A 21 -10.95 -4.96 11.74
C LEU A 21 -11.94 -4.72 10.60
N TYR A 22 -13.19 -5.15 10.81
CA TYR A 22 -14.29 -4.81 9.90
C TYR A 22 -14.89 -3.47 10.29
N LEU A 23 -14.98 -2.54 9.34
CA LEU A 23 -15.56 -1.21 9.55
C LEU A 23 -16.93 -1.15 8.89
N GLU A 24 -17.97 -0.82 9.68
CA GLU A 24 -19.35 -0.66 9.21
C GLU A 24 -19.79 0.81 9.23
N GLY A 25 -20.90 1.13 8.57
CA GLY A 25 -21.46 2.49 8.55
C GLY A 25 -20.75 3.49 7.62
N LEU A 26 -21.11 4.76 7.71
CA LEU A 26 -20.53 5.85 6.90
C LEU A 26 -19.25 6.40 7.55
N GLY A 27 -18.33 6.94 6.76
CA GLY A 27 -17.15 7.64 7.26
C GLY A 27 -15.93 6.76 7.61
N ARG A 28 -15.93 5.49 7.19
CA ARG A 28 -14.81 4.53 7.32
C ARG A 28 -13.51 5.10 6.76
N GLU A 29 -13.61 5.89 5.69
CA GLU A 29 -12.47 6.59 5.09
C GLU A 29 -11.69 7.42 6.09
N LYS A 30 -12.39 8.18 6.96
CA LYS A 30 -11.72 9.01 7.96
C LYS A 30 -10.87 8.16 8.91
N VAL A 31 -11.37 6.97 9.27
CA VAL A 31 -10.68 6.05 10.17
C VAL A 31 -9.38 5.57 9.53
N TYR A 32 -9.42 4.98 8.34
CA TYR A 32 -8.21 4.45 7.73
C TYR A 32 -7.25 5.55 7.26
N ILE A 33 -7.74 6.73 6.83
CA ILE A 33 -6.89 7.88 6.51
C ILE A 33 -6.08 8.31 7.73
N GLU A 34 -6.68 8.33 8.92
CA GLU A 34 -5.98 8.64 10.16
C GLU A 34 -4.92 7.59 10.50
N GLN A 35 -5.23 6.30 10.29
CA GLN A 35 -4.26 5.22 10.49
C GLN A 35 -3.09 5.30 9.50
N VAL A 36 -3.36 5.56 8.21
CA VAL A 36 -2.34 5.78 7.19
C VAL A 36 -1.39 6.90 7.63
N ARG A 37 -1.92 8.05 8.07
CA ARG A 37 -1.08 9.14 8.58
C ARG A 37 -0.14 8.70 9.71
N LYS A 38 -0.68 8.04 10.74
CA LYS A 38 0.11 7.54 11.87
C LYS A 38 1.22 6.57 11.44
N ILE A 39 0.98 5.78 10.40
CA ILE A 39 1.95 4.81 9.89
C ILE A 39 3.02 5.48 9.06
N LEU A 40 2.64 6.42 8.19
CA LEU A 40 3.61 7.22 7.43
C LEU A 40 4.53 8.00 8.37
N ASP A 41 3.99 8.60 9.44
CA ASP A 41 4.75 9.32 10.47
C ASP A 41 5.75 8.40 11.22
N ARG A 42 5.46 7.10 11.30
CA ARG A 42 6.35 6.07 11.88
C ARG A 42 7.30 5.43 10.86
N GLY A 43 7.28 5.92 9.62
CA GLY A 43 8.08 5.42 8.53
C GLY A 43 7.65 4.06 7.99
N GLY A 44 6.36 3.73 8.06
CA GLY A 44 5.79 2.49 7.53
C GLY A 44 5.14 2.67 6.14
N GLN A 45 4.83 1.54 5.51
CA GLN A 45 4.19 1.50 4.19
C GLN A 45 2.76 0.94 4.29
N CYS A 46 1.86 1.56 3.55
CA CYS A 46 0.44 1.19 3.52
C CYS A 46 0.03 0.72 2.12
N LEU A 47 -0.88 -0.25 2.06
CA LEU A 47 -1.57 -0.67 0.84
C LEU A 47 -3.08 -0.49 1.01
N ILE A 48 -3.74 0.10 0.02
CA ILE A 48 -5.19 0.16 -0.09
C ILE A 48 -5.60 -0.59 -1.35
N VAL A 49 -6.23 -1.74 -1.16
CA VAL A 49 -6.72 -2.60 -2.24
C VAL A 49 -8.14 -2.19 -2.59
N CYS A 50 -8.33 -1.84 -3.86
CA CYS A 50 -9.58 -1.42 -4.44
C CYS A 50 -10.13 -2.50 -5.39
N PRO A 51 -11.47 -2.60 -5.55
CA PRO A 51 -12.08 -3.63 -6.40
C PRO A 51 -11.78 -3.43 -7.89
N ASP A 52 -11.70 -2.17 -8.33
CA ASP A 52 -11.55 -1.81 -9.73
C ASP A 52 -10.69 -0.54 -9.92
N ARG A 53 -10.40 -0.22 -11.19
CA ARG A 53 -9.55 0.93 -11.55
C ARG A 53 -10.17 2.28 -11.21
N PHE A 54 -11.49 2.46 -11.38
CA PHE A 54 -12.16 3.72 -11.06
C PHE A 54 -12.14 3.98 -9.56
N SER A 55 -12.46 2.98 -8.74
CA SER A 55 -12.37 3.08 -7.28
C SER A 55 -10.93 3.39 -6.84
N CYS A 56 -9.94 2.69 -7.42
CA CYS A 56 -8.52 2.94 -7.15
C CYS A 56 -8.10 4.38 -7.44
N GLU A 57 -8.52 4.94 -8.56
CA GLU A 57 -8.23 6.33 -8.96
C GLU A 57 -8.90 7.35 -8.03
N SER A 58 -10.15 7.10 -7.63
CA SER A 58 -10.87 7.97 -6.71
C SER A 58 -10.21 8.02 -5.33
N VAL A 59 -9.88 6.86 -4.77
CA VAL A 59 -9.16 6.78 -3.49
C VAL A 59 -7.77 7.40 -3.60
N HIS A 60 -7.06 7.18 -4.70
CA HIS A 60 -5.78 7.81 -4.96
C HIS A 60 -5.86 9.34 -4.90
N GLN A 61 -6.86 9.96 -5.53
CA GLN A 61 -7.02 11.42 -5.51
C GLN A 61 -7.23 11.93 -4.07
N CYS A 62 -8.04 11.23 -3.28
CA CYS A 62 -8.24 11.54 -1.86
C CYS A 62 -6.92 11.46 -1.06
N MET A 63 -6.14 10.40 -1.28
CA MET A 63 -4.84 10.19 -0.63
C MET A 63 -3.82 11.23 -1.06
N HIS A 64 -3.72 11.52 -2.35
CA HIS A 64 -2.78 12.48 -2.91
C HIS A 64 -3.05 13.89 -2.40
N ALA A 65 -4.32 14.28 -2.24
CA ALA A 65 -4.68 15.56 -1.63
C ALA A 65 -4.19 15.70 -0.17
N LYS A 66 -3.91 14.59 0.52
CA LYS A 66 -3.49 14.58 1.93
C LYS A 66 -1.99 14.32 2.12
N PHE A 67 -1.41 13.48 1.28
CA PHE A 67 -0.05 12.94 1.45
C PHE A 67 0.89 13.29 0.27
N GLY A 68 0.38 13.98 -0.75
CA GLY A 68 1.16 14.40 -1.92
C GLY A 68 1.88 13.23 -2.59
N GLU A 69 3.18 13.40 -2.82
CA GLU A 69 4.04 12.45 -3.53
C GLU A 69 4.19 11.08 -2.84
N GLN A 70 3.83 10.97 -1.56
CA GLN A 70 3.82 9.70 -0.81
C GLN A 70 2.60 8.84 -1.16
N ALA A 71 1.57 9.40 -1.80
CA ALA A 71 0.46 8.64 -2.36
C ALA A 71 0.78 8.18 -3.78
N ILE A 72 0.72 6.87 -4.03
CA ILE A 72 1.11 6.28 -5.31
C ILE A 72 -0.03 5.40 -5.84
N CYS A 73 -0.44 5.61 -7.08
CA CYS A 73 -1.43 4.77 -7.73
C CYS A 73 -0.75 3.63 -8.51
N PHE A 74 -1.22 2.40 -8.34
CA PHE A 74 -0.68 1.23 -9.02
C PHE A 74 -1.77 0.39 -9.68
N HIS A 75 -1.82 0.44 -11.02
CA HIS A 75 -2.60 -0.48 -11.85
C HIS A 75 -2.09 -0.47 -13.29
N SER A 76 -2.57 -1.41 -14.11
CA SER A 76 -2.10 -1.64 -15.50
C SER A 76 -2.14 -0.43 -16.43
N LYS A 77 -3.04 0.54 -16.20
CA LYS A 77 -3.13 1.78 -16.99
C LYS A 77 -2.19 2.92 -16.53
N ARG A 78 -1.49 2.79 -15.40
CA ARG A 78 -0.49 3.77 -14.98
C ARG A 78 0.78 3.62 -15.78
N THR A 79 1.49 4.73 -15.99
CA THR A 79 2.71 4.75 -16.79
C THR A 79 3.80 3.89 -16.17
N VAL A 80 4.74 3.41 -17.00
CA VAL A 80 5.90 2.65 -16.52
C VAL A 80 6.71 3.44 -15.49
N LYS A 81 6.77 4.77 -15.64
CA LYS A 81 7.44 5.66 -14.69
C LYS A 81 6.78 5.63 -13.31
N GLU A 82 5.45 5.72 -13.24
CA GLU A 82 4.69 5.66 -11.99
C GLU A 82 4.79 4.28 -11.33
N GLN A 83 4.66 3.21 -12.11
CA GLN A 83 4.82 1.83 -11.60
C GLN A 83 6.24 1.58 -11.08
N SER A 84 7.25 2.15 -11.75
CA SER A 84 8.65 2.08 -11.31
C SER A 84 8.89 2.90 -10.04
N LYS A 85 8.20 4.04 -9.87
CA LYS A 85 8.24 4.84 -8.63
C LYS A 85 7.73 4.00 -7.47
N ALA A 86 6.57 3.35 -7.61
CA ALA A 86 6.01 2.47 -6.58
C ALA A 86 7.04 1.41 -6.13
N GLN A 87 7.62 0.66 -7.06
CA GLN A 87 8.60 -0.37 -6.74
C GLN A 87 9.84 0.19 -6.02
N LYS A 88 10.36 1.34 -6.46
CA LYS A 88 11.53 1.98 -5.85
C LYS A 88 11.26 2.42 -4.42
N GLU A 89 10.15 3.12 -4.18
CA GLU A 89 9.78 3.58 -2.83
C GLU A 89 9.53 2.40 -1.89
N LEU A 90 8.84 1.37 -2.40
CA LEU A 90 8.52 0.17 -1.64
C LEU A 90 9.77 -0.60 -1.23
N TYR A 91 10.65 -0.88 -2.18
CA TYR A 91 11.90 -1.61 -1.96
C TYR A 91 12.90 -0.83 -1.10
N ALA A 92 12.90 0.49 -1.18
CA ALA A 92 13.72 1.35 -0.32
C ALA A 92 13.22 1.41 1.13
N GLY A 93 12.00 0.92 1.41
CA GLY A 93 11.37 1.06 2.71
C GLY A 93 10.89 2.48 3.00
N ASN A 94 10.74 3.34 1.98
CA ASN A 94 10.30 4.71 2.18
C ASN A 94 8.81 4.76 2.58
N PRO A 95 8.39 5.73 3.39
CA PRO A 95 7.02 5.79 3.88
C PRO A 95 6.10 6.25 2.75
N CYS A 96 5.17 5.40 2.35
CA CYS A 96 4.21 5.67 1.28
C CYS A 96 2.89 4.92 1.46
N VAL A 97 1.85 5.42 0.81
CA VAL A 97 0.55 4.74 0.68
C VAL A 97 0.32 4.42 -0.79
N VAL A 98 0.19 3.12 -1.09
CA VAL A 98 -0.11 2.64 -2.43
C VAL A 98 -1.60 2.33 -2.51
N THR A 99 -2.29 2.94 -3.46
CA THR A 99 -3.65 2.55 -3.87
C THR A 99 -3.54 1.68 -5.10
N GLY A 100 -4.09 0.47 -5.07
CA GLY A 100 -3.98 -0.45 -6.19
C GLY A 100 -5.09 -1.51 -6.24
N ILE A 101 -5.05 -2.33 -7.28
CA ILE A 101 -5.92 -3.50 -7.46
C ILE A 101 -5.19 -4.79 -7.02
N HIS A 102 -5.77 -5.97 -7.27
CA HIS A 102 -5.24 -7.27 -6.84
C HIS A 102 -3.72 -7.48 -7.06
N LEU A 103 -3.14 -7.04 -8.19
CA LEU A 103 -1.69 -7.18 -8.44
C LEU A 103 -0.80 -6.33 -7.51
N ALA A 104 -1.35 -5.30 -6.86
CA ALA A 104 -0.60 -4.49 -5.90
C ALA A 104 -0.19 -5.28 -4.65
N LEU A 105 -0.87 -6.39 -4.35
CA LEU A 105 -0.49 -7.33 -3.28
C LEU A 105 0.87 -7.98 -3.53
N LEU A 106 1.32 -8.03 -4.78
CA LEU A 106 2.58 -8.66 -5.19
C LEU A 106 3.76 -7.68 -5.24
N LEU A 107 3.54 -6.43 -4.83
CA LEU A 107 4.60 -5.43 -4.79
C LEU A 107 5.60 -5.70 -3.64
N PRO A 108 6.88 -5.31 -3.81
CA PRO A 108 7.93 -5.64 -2.85
C PRO A 108 7.95 -4.69 -1.65
N PHE A 109 6.96 -4.80 -0.76
CA PHE A 109 6.91 -4.01 0.48
C PHE A 109 8.02 -4.44 1.44
N THR A 110 8.95 -3.53 1.77
CA THR A 110 9.99 -3.77 2.78
C THR A 110 9.51 -3.49 4.20
N ARG A 111 8.58 -2.54 4.37
CA ARG A 111 8.03 -2.14 5.69
C ARG A 111 6.49 -2.12 5.70
N PRO A 112 5.81 -3.23 5.34
CA PRO A 112 4.36 -3.28 5.34
C PRO A 112 3.84 -3.10 6.78
N ALA A 113 2.91 -2.16 6.97
CA ALA A 113 2.36 -1.82 8.29
C ALA A 113 0.84 -1.72 8.33
N LEU A 114 0.17 -1.52 7.19
CA LEU A 114 -1.29 -1.55 7.08
C LEU A 114 -1.72 -1.96 5.68
N VAL A 115 -2.70 -2.85 5.63
CA VAL A 115 -3.45 -3.17 4.41
C VAL A 115 -4.91 -2.83 4.67
N VAL A 116 -5.51 -2.02 3.80
CA VAL A 116 -6.93 -1.68 3.79
C VAL A 116 -7.56 -2.33 2.58
N VAL A 117 -8.71 -2.97 2.74
CA VAL A 117 -9.52 -3.50 1.65
C VAL A 117 -10.81 -2.68 1.63
N GLU A 118 -11.00 -1.84 0.61
CA GLU A 118 -12.04 -0.79 0.60
C GLU A 118 -13.46 -1.36 0.50
N ARG A 119 -13.65 -2.36 -0.35
CA ARG A 119 -14.88 -3.15 -0.51
C ARG A 119 -14.50 -4.53 -1.00
N GLU A 120 -14.93 -5.56 -0.31
CA GLU A 120 -14.88 -6.92 -0.82
C GLU A 120 -16.16 -7.14 -1.62
N GLU A 121 -16.04 -7.25 -2.95
CA GLU A 121 -17.17 -7.58 -3.81
C GLU A 121 -17.33 -9.10 -3.93
N HIS A 122 -17.31 -9.82 -2.80
CA HIS A 122 -17.65 -11.24 -2.76
C HIS A 122 -18.17 -11.62 -1.35
N PRO A 123 -19.31 -12.33 -1.26
CA PRO A 123 -19.64 -13.13 -0.08
C PRO A 123 -18.78 -14.38 0.05
#